data_AF-A0A7K1URG5-F1
#
_entry.id   AF-A0A7K1URG5-F1
#
_cell.length_a   1.000
_cell.length_b   1.000
_cell.length_c   1.000
_cell.angle_alpha   90.00
_cell.angle_beta   90.00
_cell.angle_gamma   90.00
#
_symmetry.space_group_name_H-M   'P 1'
#
loop_
_entity.id
_entity.type
_entity.pdbx_description
1 polymer ?
#
loop_
_entity_poly.entity_id
_entity_poly.type
_entity_poly.pdbx_seq_one_letter_code
_entity_poly.pdbx_strand_id
1 'polypeptide(L)' 'MFDNLRLERKLARLERKIDLILEHLGIDAPDKITDYTEIDNLLSRGKKIHAIKLYRDLDPTASLVEAKDAIESRPGGRSR' A
#
# COMPACT_ATOMS: atom_id res chain seq x y z
N MET A 1 25.33 -10.39 -12.02
CA MET A 1 24.00 -10.89 -12.46
C MET A 1 23.48 -12.11 -11.66
N PHE A 2 24.17 -12.61 -10.63
CA PHE A 2 23.75 -13.80 -9.86
C PHE A 2 23.02 -13.49 -8.54
N ASP A 3 23.14 -12.26 -8.02
CA ASP A 3 22.55 -11.88 -6.73
C ASP A 3 21.01 -11.79 -6.80
N ASN A 4 20.48 -11.40 -7.96
CA ASN A 4 19.04 -11.24 -8.14
C ASN A 4 18.28 -12.58 -8.05
N LEU A 5 18.85 -13.64 -8.63
CA LEU A 5 18.27 -15.00 -8.57
C LEU A 5 18.16 -15.54 -7.13
N ARG A 6 19.08 -15.16 -6.24
CA ARG A 6 19.02 -15.54 -4.82
C ARG A 6 17.95 -14.74 -4.08
N LEU A 7 17.80 -13.46 -4.41
CA LEU A 7 16.76 -12.60 -3.86
C LEU A 7 15.37 -13.05 -4.32
N GLU A 8 15.19 -13.33 -5.60
CA GLU A 8 13.93 -13.86 -6.18
C GLU A 8 13.51 -15.18 -5.51
N ARG A 9 14.45 -16.10 -5.29
CA ARG A 9 14.16 -17.36 -4.56
C ARG A 9 13.79 -17.12 -3.11
N LYS A 10 14.39 -16.12 -2.46
CA LYS A 10 14.03 -15.74 -1.08
C LYS A 10 12.66 -15.09 -1.05
N LEU A 11 12.34 -14.24 -2.03
CA LEU A 11 11.05 -13.57 -2.17
C LEU A 11 9.92 -14.59 -2.38
N ALA A 12 10.08 -15.51 -3.32
CA ALA A 12 9.09 -16.56 -3.58
C ALA A 12 8.83 -17.47 -2.36
N ARG A 13 9.85 -17.69 -1.52
CA ARG A 13 9.69 -18.43 -0.25
C ARG A 13 8.95 -17.62 0.80
N LEU A 14 9.12 -16.31 0.82
CA LEU A 14 8.39 -15.41 1.72
C LEU A 14 6.93 -15.30 1.29
N GLU A 15 6.65 -15.10 0.00
CA GLU A 15 5.30 -15.08 -0.56
C GLU A 15 4.52 -16.35 -0.18
N ARG A 16 5.07 -17.54 -0.44
CA ARG A 16 4.43 -18.80 -0.04
C ARG A 16 4.14 -18.92 1.46
N LYS A 17 5.02 -18.39 2.31
CA LYS A 17 4.80 -18.44 3.76
C LYS A 17 3.70 -17.48 4.19
N ILE A 18 3.60 -16.32 3.53
CA ILE A 18 2.54 -15.34 3.78
C ILE A 18 1.20 -15.95 3.38
N ASP A 19 1.10 -16.57 2.20
CA ASP A 19 -0.13 -17.24 1.75
C ASP A 19 -0.62 -18.28 2.77
N LEU A 20 0.29 -19.13 3.26
CA LEU A 20 -0.04 -20.14 4.29
C LEU A 20 -0.51 -19.52 5.61
N ILE A 21 0.05 -18.37 6.00
CA ILE A 21 -0.37 -17.66 7.21
C ILE A 21 -1.74 -17.01 7.01
N LEU A 22 -1.98 -16.39 5.85
CA LEU A 22 -3.27 -15.78 5.51
C LEU A 22 -4.37 -16.83 5.47
N GLU A 23 -4.10 -17.99 4.85
CA GLU A 23 -5.00 -19.15 4.82
C GLU A 23 -5.27 -19.67 6.25
N HIS A 24 -4.23 -19.83 7.07
CA HIS A 24 -4.38 -20.31 8.45
C HIS A 24 -5.19 -19.34 9.32
N LEU A 25 -5.07 -18.04 9.09
CA LEU A 25 -5.78 -16.99 9.82
C LEU A 25 -7.18 -16.70 9.25
N GLY A 26 -7.57 -17.32 8.13
CA GLY A 26 -8.85 -17.06 7.46
C GLY A 26 -8.98 -15.63 6.96
N ILE A 27 -7.85 -14.98 6.65
CA ILE A 27 -7.81 -13.62 6.13
C ILE A 27 -7.88 -13.73 4.61
N ASP A 28 -8.94 -13.20 4.01
CA ASP A 28 -8.98 -12.97 2.57
C ASP A 28 -7.81 -12.06 2.23
N ALA A 29 -6.82 -12.59 1.51
CA ALA A 29 -5.69 -11.80 1.04
C ALA A 29 -6.27 -10.59 0.30
N PRO A 30 -5.87 -9.35 0.63
CA PRO A 30 -6.29 -8.21 -0.14
C PRO A 30 -5.78 -8.42 -1.56
N ASP A 31 -6.68 -8.80 -2.46
CA ASP A 31 -6.44 -9.29 -3.82
C ASP A 31 -5.83 -8.22 -4.74
N LYS A 32 -5.51 -7.07 -4.17
CA LYS A 32 -4.89 -5.95 -4.84
C LYS A 32 -3.71 -5.56 -4.00
N ILE A 33 -2.54 -5.56 -4.64
CA ILE A 33 -1.63 -4.44 -4.47
C ILE A 33 -2.53 -3.21 -4.64
N THR A 34 -3.00 -2.64 -3.53
CA THR A 34 -3.87 -1.46 -3.57
C THR A 34 -3.05 -0.43 -4.30
N ASP A 35 -3.44 -0.16 -5.55
CA ASP A 35 -2.60 0.62 -6.45
C ASP A 35 -2.65 2.08 -5.99
N TYR A 36 -1.71 2.40 -5.10
CA TYR A 36 -1.54 3.73 -4.55
C TYR A 36 -0.88 4.68 -5.55
N THR A 37 -0.57 4.24 -6.78
CA THR A 37 0.03 5.09 -7.81
C THR A 37 -0.84 6.32 -8.09
N GLU A 38 -2.17 6.18 -8.06
CA GLU A 38 -3.08 7.31 -8.24
C GLU A 38 -3.05 8.29 -7.06
N ILE A 39 -2.88 7.79 -5.83
CA ILE A 39 -2.66 8.62 -4.64
C ILE A 39 -1.36 9.40 -4.76
N ASP A 40 -0.27 8.76 -5.18
CA ASP A 40 1.04 9.39 -5.35
C ASP A 40 1.02 10.43 -6.49
N ASN A 41 0.27 10.17 -7.57
CA ASN A 41 -0.03 11.14 -8.63
C ASN A 41 -0.82 12.36 -8.12
N LEU A 42 -1.80 12.17 -7.23
CA LEU A 42 -2.54 13.27 -6.63
C LEU A 42 -1.67 14.09 -5.67
N LEU A 43 -0.79 13.43 -4.91
CA LEU A 43 0.16 14.08 -4.03
C LEU A 43 1.18 14.93 -4.79
N SER A 44 1.77 14.41 -5.87
CA SER A 44 2.71 15.18 -6.72
C SER A 44 2.08 16.41 -7.36
N ARG A 45 0.76 16.39 -7.60
CA ARG A 45 -0.02 17.53 -8.11
C ARG A 45 -0.53 18.48 -7.02
N GLY A 46 -0.18 18.24 -5.75
CA GLY A 46 -0.62 19.04 -4.60
C GLY A 46 -2.09 18.83 -4.21
N LYS A 47 -2.79 17.83 -4.77
CA LYS A 47 -4.22 17.58 -4.56
C LYS A 47 -4.48 16.69 -3.33
N LYS A 48 -4.01 17.10 -2.15
CA LYS A 48 -4.07 16.29 -0.92
C LYS A 48 -5.48 15.84 -0.52
N ILE A 49 -6.48 16.71 -0.64
CA ILE A 49 -7.87 16.37 -0.29
C ILE A 49 -8.39 15.21 -1.18
N HIS A 50 -8.01 15.20 -2.46
CA HIS A 50 -8.40 14.14 -3.39
C HIS A 50 -7.68 12.84 -3.06
N ALA A 51 -6.40 12.91 -2.66
CA ALA A 51 -5.63 11.75 -2.21
C ALA A 51 -6.23 11.12 -0.94
N ILE A 52 -6.66 11.93 0.03
CA ILE A 52 -7.33 11.46 1.26
C ILE A 52 -8.67 10.82 0.94
N LYS A 53 -9.44 11.43 0.02
CA LYS A 53 -10.71 10.84 -0.45
C LYS A 53 -10.48 9.47 -1.10
N LEU A 54 -9.52 9.39 -2.02
CA LEU A 54 -9.20 8.15 -2.73
C LEU A 54 -8.69 7.06 -1.76
N TYR A 55 -7.90 7.43 -0.76
CA TYR A 55 -7.47 6.49 0.29
C TYR A 55 -8.65 5.86 1.02
N ARG A 56 -9.67 6.64 1.38
CA ARG A 56 -10.89 6.15 2.04
C ARG A 56 -11.82 5.37 1.11
N ASP A 57 -11.79 5.66 -0.19
CA ASP A 57 -12.54 4.87 -1.17
C ASP A 57 -11.90 3.47 -1.33
N LEU A 58 -10.58 3.38 -1.17
CA LEU A 58 -9.83 2.12 -1.18
C LEU A 58 -9.88 1.38 0.17
N ASP A 59 -9.92 2.11 1.28
CA ASP A 59 -10.10 1.59 2.63
C ASP A 59 -11.34 2.21 3.31
N PRO A 60 -12.53 1.61 3.11
CA PRO A 60 -13.78 2.10 3.69
C PRO A 60 -13.80 2.06 5.22
N THR A 61 -12.89 1.31 5.85
CA THR A 61 -12.81 1.19 7.30
C THR A 61 -11.97 2.29 7.95
N ALA A 62 -11.14 2.98 7.16
CA ALA A 62 -10.28 4.05 7.64
C ALA A 62 -11.07 5.31 8.05
N SER A 63 -10.71 5.87 9.20
CA SER A 63 -11.19 7.18 9.65
C SER A 63 -10.61 8.32 8.81
N LEU A 64 -11.23 9.50 8.88
CA LEU A 64 -10.73 10.70 8.18
C LEU A 64 -9.34 11.11 8.70
N VAL A 65 -9.12 10.92 10.00
CA VAL A 65 -7.85 11.21 10.67
C VAL A 65 -6.77 10.25 10.18
N GLU A 66 -7.07 8.94 10.20
CA GLU A 66 -6.14 7.91 9.72
C GLU A 66 -5.78 8.09 8.25
N ALA A 67 -6.77 8.39 7.40
CA ALA A 67 -6.54 8.65 5.99
C ALA A 67 -5.67 9.90 5.77
N LYS A 68 -5.89 10.97 6.54
CA LYS A 68 -5.04 12.16 6.49
C LYS A 68 -3.60 11.83 6.90
N ASP A 69 -3.42 11.14 8.01
CA ASP A 69 -2.09 10.81 8.56
C ASP A 69 -1.30 9.87 7.61
N ALA A 70 -1.99 8.91 7.00
CA ALA A 70 -1.41 8.02 5.98
C ALA A 70 -0.92 8.78 4.74
N ILE A 71 -1.69 9.79 4.29
CA ILE A 71 -1.32 10.62 3.15
C ILE A 71 -0.21 11.63 3.49
N GLU A 72 -0.21 12.20 4.70
CA GLU A 72 0.83 13.14 5.13
C GLU A 72 2.20 12.47 5.36
N SER A 73 2.19 11.20 5.79
CA SER A 73 3.39 10.39 6.01
C SER A 73 4.08 9.98 4.70
N ARG A 74 3.38 10.03 3.55
CA ARG A 74 3.95 9.65 2.25
C ARG A 74 4.96 10.68 1.72
N PRO A 75 6.01 10.25 0.99
CA PRO A 75 6.99 11.12 0.35
C PRO A 75 6.32 11.94 -0.76
N GLY A 76 5.75 13.09 -0.38
CA GLY A 76 4.92 13.96 -1.23
C GLY A 76 3.86 14.74 -0.43
N GLY A 77 3.52 14.26 0.78
CA GLY A 77 2.58 14.88 1.71
C GLY A 77 3.13 16.07 2.49
N ARG A 78 4.46 16.22 2.58
CA ARG A 78 5.11 17.40 3.16
C ARG A 78 5.11 18.54 2.14
N SER A 79 4.10 19.40 2.20
CA SER A 79 4.20 20.73 1.60
C SER A 79 5.38 21.43 2.27
N ARG A 80 6.36 21.85 1.46
CA ARG A 80 7.25 22.94 1.82
C ARG A 80 6.44 24.22 2.01
#